data_AF-A0A1W9MPM3-F1
#
_entry.id   AF-A0A1W9MPM3-F1
#
_cell.length_a   1.000
_cell.length_b   1.000
_cell.length_c   1.000
_cell.angle_alpha   90.00
_cell.angle_beta   90.00
_cell.angle_gamma   90.00
#
_symmetry.space_group_name_H-M   'P 1'
#
loop_
_entity.id
_entity.type
_entity.pdbx_description
1 polymer ?
#
loop_
_entity_poly.entity_id
_entity_poly.type
_entity_poly.pdbx_seq_one_letter_code
_entity_poly.pdbx_strand_id
1 'polypeptide(L)'
;MVKLGKELLDFLSSDDLNEVRKELYGLLKEDSSSSNEIYVYYLVHLKNLVEIVKSGGIKCRDMSNMITDLSVEEVQNKRNNIILRLARDIAPNEATTDKNAQNIPPYEKPLYEKINKKIHQCVNFYWNPLNDTFYAFQRNAFLLEVDDTDNKYGIVCVLEMRLKDFFEDSKIYWTTSEKNLASDKFASFAKSKYGEFNWKTIFSVKDNKNTDGAGYKTNNQFRSAEFVVFCENSEQVNKNSDPIPIRFIKRILVHNQSLDKTKDKLRLYPSVQRLVFPLESLKVFHSKKILLNAEINMVQKLLELKDLNLSVQFIENFCELINTFSKFKEYLGCTLTEEYFFKNKNIAHSIHGIGHTTRVMFWAHVLCFLFDIDKQKEKSVLYAAFIHDLGRKSNDSNEEQGSDSVKKYENFLREKIPHDYIESCKNAVIYSCKKDSRCPEEYKDDMWKILKYADVLDRGLSDSHKGIYSNQKILSEGCDVDSLMLSYPQELKEKIAWLAYYVVSITHYTKWSDDSFMDFKKEIIKSLKAISGNNILSPDEKETADKMLGYLSTEEIFKNKKT
;
A
#
# COMPACT_ATOMS: atom_id res chain seq x y z
N MET A 1 43.46 -4.57 -3.83
CA MET A 1 42.32 -5.51 -3.74
C MET A 1 41.19 -4.74 -3.08
N VAL A 2 40.07 -4.52 -3.78
CA VAL A 2 39.00 -3.64 -3.29
C VAL A 2 37.96 -4.48 -2.57
N LYS A 3 37.64 -4.11 -1.34
CA LYS A 3 36.57 -4.71 -0.53
C LYS A 3 35.22 -4.39 -1.20
N LEU A 4 34.33 -5.37 -1.37
CA LEU A 4 33.04 -5.23 -2.03
C LEU A 4 32.24 -4.04 -1.50
N GLY A 5 32.16 -3.89 -0.17
CA GLY A 5 31.49 -2.75 0.45
C GLY A 5 32.18 -1.41 0.15
N LYS A 6 33.51 -1.42 0.10
CA LYS A 6 34.30 -0.24 -0.29
C LYS A 6 34.03 0.16 -1.75
N GLU A 7 33.89 -0.80 -2.67
CA GLU A 7 33.56 -0.49 -4.07
C GLU A 7 32.23 0.26 -4.21
N LEU A 8 31.22 -0.10 -3.42
CA LEU A 8 29.93 0.58 -3.44
C LEU A 8 30.03 1.96 -2.79
N LEU A 9 30.73 2.08 -1.64
CA LEU A 9 30.99 3.37 -1.00
C LEU A 9 31.73 4.32 -1.94
N ASP A 10 32.87 3.91 -2.50
CA ASP A 10 33.69 4.72 -3.39
C ASP A 10 32.88 5.16 -4.63
N PHE A 11 32.05 4.27 -5.19
CA PHE A 11 31.18 4.59 -6.30
C PHE A 11 30.13 5.64 -5.94
N LEU A 12 29.41 5.43 -4.83
CA LEU A 12 28.40 6.38 -4.34
C LEU A 12 29.04 7.71 -3.92
N SER A 13 30.26 7.71 -3.40
CA SER A 13 31.00 8.93 -3.03
C SER A 13 31.58 9.71 -4.22
N SER A 14 31.37 9.28 -5.47
CA SER A 14 31.71 10.09 -6.64
C SER A 14 31.03 11.46 -6.63
N ASP A 15 31.70 12.49 -7.15
CA ASP A 15 31.20 13.87 -7.17
C ASP A 15 29.79 13.96 -7.77
N ASP A 16 29.57 13.29 -8.91
CA ASP A 16 28.27 13.25 -9.60
C ASP A 16 27.14 12.74 -8.71
N LEU A 17 27.36 11.67 -7.94
CA LEU A 17 26.34 11.11 -7.05
C LEU A 17 26.26 11.86 -5.73
N ASN A 18 27.35 12.48 -5.29
CA ASN A 18 27.35 13.36 -4.14
C ASN A 18 26.44 14.57 -4.37
N GLU A 19 26.56 15.24 -5.51
CA GLU A 19 25.69 16.36 -5.88
C GLU A 19 24.20 15.97 -5.89
N VAL A 20 23.88 14.77 -6.38
CA VAL A 20 22.49 14.28 -6.41
C VAL A 20 21.93 14.11 -5.00
N ARG A 21 22.72 13.60 -4.05
CA ARG A 21 22.26 13.37 -2.67
C ARG A 21 22.13 14.65 -1.85
N LYS A 22 22.82 15.73 -2.22
CA LYS A 22 22.78 17.01 -1.47
C LYS A 22 21.36 17.51 -1.24
N GLU A 23 20.48 17.38 -2.23
CA GLU A 23 19.09 17.84 -2.08
C GLU A 23 18.34 17.03 -1.02
N LEU A 24 18.46 15.70 -1.06
CA LEU A 24 17.87 14.81 -0.04
C LEU A 24 18.43 15.09 1.35
N TYR A 25 19.75 15.16 1.48
CA TYR A 25 20.42 15.35 2.76
C TYR A 25 20.14 16.74 3.35
N GLY A 26 20.03 17.76 2.49
CA GLY A 26 19.56 19.09 2.89
C GLY A 26 18.15 19.07 3.48
N LEU A 27 17.23 18.27 2.92
CA LEU A 27 15.88 18.11 3.49
C LEU A 27 15.88 17.38 4.84
N LEU A 28 16.82 16.46 5.04
CA LEU A 28 17.01 15.72 6.29
C LEU A 28 17.88 16.47 7.32
N LYS A 29 18.17 17.77 7.06
CA LYS A 29 19.03 18.63 7.88
C LYS A 29 20.35 17.94 8.26
N GLU A 30 20.93 17.20 7.33
CA GLU A 30 22.30 16.75 7.48
C GLU A 30 23.23 17.94 7.20
N ASP A 31 24.30 18.07 8.00
CA ASP A 31 25.26 19.14 7.83
C ASP A 31 26.05 18.89 6.52
N SER A 32 25.55 19.47 5.43
CA SER A 32 26.05 19.32 4.06
C SER A 32 27.50 19.79 3.88
N SER A 33 28.10 20.37 4.92
CA SER A 33 29.45 20.91 4.90
C SER A 33 30.54 19.88 5.23
N SER A 34 30.22 18.68 5.74
CA SER A 34 31.26 17.78 6.33
C SER A 34 31.16 16.29 6.05
N SER A 35 30.10 15.80 5.38
CA SER A 35 29.81 14.37 5.35
C SER A 35 29.77 13.83 3.91
N ASN A 36 30.87 13.21 3.48
CA ASN A 36 30.86 12.22 2.39
C ASN A 36 30.20 10.89 2.84
N GLU A 37 29.46 10.89 3.97
CA GLU A 37 28.81 9.70 4.49
C GLU A 37 27.57 9.36 3.64
N ILE A 38 27.34 8.06 3.49
CA ILE A 38 26.21 7.52 2.75
C ILE A 38 25.30 6.84 3.76
N TYR A 39 23.99 7.10 3.67
CA TYR A 39 23.02 6.56 4.60
C TYR A 39 21.98 5.68 3.94
N VAL A 40 21.41 4.81 4.76
CA VAL A 40 20.21 4.04 4.47
C VAL A 40 19.20 4.24 5.59
N TYR A 41 17.93 4.06 5.27
CA TYR A 41 16.83 4.52 6.12
C TYR A 41 15.87 3.39 6.46
N TYR A 42 15.42 3.35 7.72
CA TYR A 42 14.35 2.46 8.18
C TYR A 42 13.19 3.28 8.72
N LEU A 43 11.98 2.98 8.27
CA LEU A 43 10.76 3.70 8.64
C LEU A 43 10.01 2.92 9.73
N VAL A 44 9.63 3.59 10.82
CA VAL A 44 9.03 2.91 11.96
C VAL A 44 8.10 3.83 12.75
N HIS A 45 7.04 3.28 13.37
CA HIS A 45 6.25 4.03 14.35
C HIS A 45 6.98 4.12 15.69
N LEU A 46 6.69 5.13 16.51
CA LEU A 46 7.29 5.26 17.85
C LEU A 46 7.03 4.02 18.72
N LYS A 47 5.84 3.40 18.62
CA LYS A 47 5.55 2.15 19.33
C LYS A 47 6.56 1.05 18.98
N ASN A 48 6.83 0.86 17.69
CA ASN A 48 7.75 -0.17 17.21
C ASN A 48 9.21 0.21 17.48
N LEU A 49 9.56 1.51 17.47
CA LEU A 49 10.88 1.97 17.90
C LEU A 49 11.16 1.59 19.36
N VAL A 50 10.20 1.76 20.27
CA VAL A 50 10.35 1.33 21.67
C VAL A 50 10.62 -0.18 21.75
N GLU A 51 9.94 -1.00 20.94
CA GLU A 51 10.18 -2.45 20.90
C GLU A 51 11.51 -2.84 20.25
N ILE A 52 11.96 -2.12 19.22
CA ILE A 52 13.31 -2.25 18.65
C ILE A 52 14.36 -1.99 19.73
N VAL A 53 14.18 -0.93 20.52
CA VAL A 53 15.10 -0.58 21.60
C VAL A 53 15.11 -1.64 22.69
N LYS A 54 13.93 -2.10 23.13
CA LYS A 54 13.79 -3.18 24.13
C LYS A 54 14.41 -4.49 23.68
N SER A 55 14.23 -4.85 22.41
CA SER A 55 14.70 -6.12 21.86
C SER A 55 16.14 -6.08 21.34
N GLY A 56 16.82 -4.94 21.48
CA GLY A 56 18.24 -4.77 21.16
C GLY A 56 18.55 -4.50 19.68
N GLY A 57 17.55 -4.41 18.80
CA GLY A 57 17.79 -4.18 17.38
C GLY A 57 16.57 -4.31 16.48
N ILE A 58 16.79 -4.08 15.19
CA ILE A 58 15.77 -4.15 14.14
C ILE A 58 15.66 -5.61 13.67
N LYS A 59 14.50 -6.23 13.90
CA LYS A 59 14.24 -7.62 13.52
C LYS A 59 13.83 -7.72 12.06
N CYS A 60 14.20 -8.82 11.41
CA CYS A 60 13.60 -9.19 10.13
C CYS A 60 12.13 -9.59 10.30
N ARG A 61 11.40 -9.65 9.18
CA ARG A 61 9.96 -9.85 9.18
C ARG A 61 9.56 -11.21 9.75
N ASP A 62 10.29 -12.27 9.43
CA ASP A 62 10.01 -13.63 9.92
C ASP A 62 10.20 -13.78 11.45
N MET A 63 10.79 -12.79 12.14
CA MET A 63 10.95 -12.78 13.61
C MET A 63 9.97 -11.85 14.34
N SER A 64 9.18 -11.03 13.62
CA SER A 64 8.29 -10.06 14.25
C SER A 64 6.85 -10.56 14.26
N ASN A 65 6.32 -10.81 15.46
CA ASN A 65 4.88 -11.02 15.66
C ASN A 65 4.10 -9.68 15.63
N MET A 66 4.78 -8.54 15.65
CA MET A 66 4.16 -7.20 15.63
C MET A 66 4.16 -6.66 14.20
N ILE A 67 3.07 -6.93 13.50
CA ILE A 67 2.87 -6.67 12.07
C ILE A 67 2.19 -5.30 11.89
N THR A 68 2.89 -4.21 12.19
CA THR A 68 2.60 -2.96 11.47
C THR A 68 3.59 -2.88 10.32
N ASP A 69 3.27 -3.63 9.27
CA ASP A 69 4.07 -3.65 8.05
C ASP A 69 3.90 -2.33 7.29
N LEU A 70 5.01 -1.86 6.69
CA LEU A 70 5.07 -0.71 5.80
C LEU A 70 4.26 -0.91 4.50
N SER A 71 3.88 -2.14 4.17
CA SER A 71 3.34 -2.48 2.86
C SER A 71 2.14 -3.42 2.91
N VAL A 72 1.27 -3.26 1.92
CA VAL A 72 0.04 -4.05 1.75
C VAL A 72 0.32 -5.52 1.51
N GLU A 73 -0.68 -6.36 1.77
CA GLU A 73 -0.62 -7.80 1.58
C GLU A 73 -0.18 -8.20 0.16
N GLU A 74 -0.56 -7.45 -0.87
CA GLU A 74 -0.08 -7.65 -2.24
C GLU A 74 1.45 -7.63 -2.34
N VAL A 75 2.07 -6.62 -1.72
CA VAL A 75 3.52 -6.43 -1.73
C VAL A 75 4.18 -7.57 -0.96
N GLN A 76 3.56 -8.05 0.12
CA GLN A 76 4.04 -9.21 0.88
C GLN A 76 3.99 -10.49 0.05
N ASN A 77 2.88 -10.74 -0.62
CA ASN A 77 2.72 -11.96 -1.41
C ASN A 77 3.68 -12.00 -2.59
N LYS A 78 3.94 -10.85 -3.22
CA LYS A 78 4.99 -10.72 -4.24
C LYS A 78 6.38 -11.04 -3.69
N ARG A 79 6.63 -10.78 -2.42
CA ARG A 79 7.91 -10.98 -1.72
C ARG A 79 8.11 -12.39 -1.17
N ASN A 80 7.05 -13.12 -0.81
CA ASN A 80 7.12 -14.45 -0.17
C ASN A 80 8.03 -15.46 -0.89
N ASN A 81 8.17 -15.33 -2.21
CA ASN A 81 8.95 -16.25 -3.05
C ASN A 81 10.27 -15.67 -3.58
N ILE A 82 10.68 -14.49 -3.11
CA ILE A 82 11.93 -13.86 -3.55
C ILE A 82 13.09 -14.41 -2.74
N ILE A 83 14.02 -15.08 -3.43
CA ILE A 83 15.30 -15.52 -2.89
C ILE A 83 16.38 -14.54 -3.37
N LEU A 84 17.02 -13.90 -2.40
CA LEU A 84 18.09 -12.94 -2.63
C LEU A 84 19.44 -13.63 -2.50
N ARG A 85 20.36 -13.25 -3.40
CA ARG A 85 21.77 -13.58 -3.29
C ARG A 85 22.47 -12.41 -2.59
N LEU A 86 23.02 -12.67 -1.41
CA LEU A 86 23.74 -11.67 -0.62
C LEU A 86 25.23 -12.02 -0.57
N ALA A 87 26.08 -11.03 -0.32
CA ALA A 87 27.52 -11.25 -0.18
C ALA A 87 28.13 -10.44 0.96
N ARG A 88 29.28 -10.91 1.43
CA ARG A 88 30.17 -10.21 2.37
C ARG A 88 31.64 -10.40 1.99
N ASP A 89 32.48 -9.45 2.36
CA ASP A 89 33.94 -9.61 2.24
C ASP A 89 34.45 -10.63 3.28
N ILE A 90 35.41 -11.49 2.89
CA ILE A 90 36.08 -12.41 3.80
C ILE A 90 37.38 -11.77 4.29
N ALA A 91 37.67 -11.84 5.59
CA ALA A 91 38.94 -11.37 6.10
C ALA A 91 40.09 -12.24 5.55
N PRO A 92 41.27 -11.69 5.19
CA PRO A 92 42.37 -12.44 4.57
C PRO A 92 42.83 -13.69 5.35
N ASN A 93 42.57 -13.73 6.67
CA ASN A 93 42.97 -14.83 7.55
C ASN A 93 41.93 -15.97 7.65
N GLU A 94 40.73 -15.81 7.08
CA GLU A 94 39.64 -16.79 7.09
C GLU A 94 39.57 -17.61 5.80
N ALA A 95 40.54 -17.45 4.89
CA ALA A 95 40.68 -18.27 3.69
C ALA A 95 41.06 -19.71 4.06
N THR A 96 40.04 -20.47 4.47
CA THR A 96 39.87 -21.91 4.35
C THR A 96 41.17 -22.73 4.47
N THR A 97 41.36 -23.32 5.65
CA THR A 97 42.18 -24.53 5.90
C THR A 97 41.63 -25.77 5.18
N ASP A 98 40.78 -25.59 4.17
CA ASP A 98 40.29 -26.66 3.32
C ASP A 98 41.44 -27.14 2.43
N LYS A 99 42.04 -28.27 2.82
CA LYS A 99 43.22 -28.85 2.17
C LYS A 99 42.99 -29.17 0.69
N ASN A 100 41.73 -29.17 0.22
CA ASN A 100 41.38 -29.38 -1.18
C ASN A 100 41.40 -28.08 -2.02
N ALA A 101 41.46 -26.89 -1.40
CA ALA A 101 41.50 -25.60 -2.09
C ALA A 101 42.92 -25.14 -2.46
N GLN A 102 43.93 -26.00 -2.32
CA GLN A 102 45.34 -25.71 -2.65
C GLN A 102 45.65 -25.72 -4.16
N ASN A 103 44.74 -26.23 -5.01
CA ASN A 103 44.93 -26.30 -6.46
C ASN A 103 44.21 -25.19 -7.25
N ILE A 104 43.53 -24.25 -6.57
CA ILE A 104 42.89 -23.11 -7.23
C ILE A 104 43.93 -21.98 -7.29
N PRO A 105 44.29 -21.47 -8.47
CA PRO A 105 45.25 -20.38 -8.58
C PRO A 105 44.84 -19.18 -7.71
N PRO A 106 45.78 -18.47 -7.06
CA PRO A 106 45.46 -17.38 -6.13
C PRO A 106 44.64 -16.23 -6.73
N TYR A 107 44.57 -16.14 -8.06
CA TYR A 107 43.75 -15.17 -8.79
C TYR A 107 42.28 -15.62 -9.02
N GLU A 108 41.90 -16.83 -8.64
CA GLU A 108 40.55 -17.41 -8.88
C GLU A 108 39.71 -17.66 -7.61
N LYS A 109 40.25 -17.45 -6.39
CA LYS A 109 39.44 -17.62 -5.17
C LYS A 109 38.40 -16.47 -5.04
N PRO A 110 37.12 -16.77 -4.81
CA PRO A 110 36.14 -15.74 -4.50
C PRO A 110 36.56 -15.02 -3.21
N LEU A 111 36.83 -13.71 -3.33
CA LEU A 111 37.21 -12.81 -2.23
C LEU A 111 36.07 -12.46 -1.26
N TYR A 112 34.92 -13.08 -1.47
CA TYR A 112 33.67 -12.76 -0.80
C TYR A 112 32.82 -14.02 -0.69
N GLU A 113 32.16 -14.15 0.45
CA GLU A 113 31.24 -15.25 0.75
C GLU A 113 29.84 -14.88 0.27
N LYS A 114 29.05 -15.89 -0.13
CA LYS A 114 27.70 -15.70 -0.65
C LYS A 114 26.71 -16.60 0.04
N ILE A 115 25.54 -16.06 0.33
CA ILE A 115 24.40 -16.81 0.85
C ILE A 115 23.15 -16.51 0.05
N ASN A 116 22.21 -17.45 0.06
CA ASN A 116 20.87 -17.26 -0.46
C ASN A 116 19.89 -17.20 0.71
N LYS A 117 19.05 -16.15 0.74
CA LYS A 117 18.04 -15.96 1.79
C LYS A 117 16.72 -15.50 1.20
N LYS A 118 15.61 -15.92 1.81
CA LYS A 118 14.33 -15.30 1.48
C LYS A 118 14.34 -13.85 1.94
N ILE A 119 13.72 -12.96 1.19
CA ILE A 119 13.65 -11.53 1.55
C ILE A 119 13.10 -11.29 2.97
N HIS A 120 12.12 -12.07 3.43
CA HIS A 120 11.53 -11.91 4.78
C HIS A 120 12.44 -12.37 5.93
N GLN A 121 13.52 -13.09 5.61
CA GLN A 121 14.58 -13.45 6.55
C GLN A 121 15.63 -12.33 6.68
N CYS A 122 15.53 -11.26 5.88
CA CYS A 122 16.43 -10.14 5.84
C CYS A 122 15.77 -8.87 6.41
N VAL A 123 16.58 -7.83 6.64
CA VAL A 123 16.10 -6.48 6.96
C VAL A 123 16.28 -5.59 5.73
N ASN A 124 15.22 -4.90 5.33
CA ASN A 124 15.21 -4.01 4.18
C ASN A 124 15.28 -2.55 4.64
N PHE A 125 16.16 -1.79 4.02
CA PHE A 125 16.32 -0.35 4.20
C PHE A 125 16.04 0.36 2.88
N TYR A 126 15.63 1.63 2.95
CA TYR A 126 15.49 2.48 1.78
C TYR A 126 16.76 3.28 1.53
N TRP A 127 17.10 3.49 0.26
CA TRP A 127 18.11 4.48 -0.13
C TRP A 127 17.59 5.92 0.01
N ASN A 128 16.29 6.10 -0.18
CA ASN A 128 15.62 7.39 -0.11
C ASN A 128 14.30 7.23 0.67
N PRO A 129 14.14 7.85 1.85
CA PRO A 129 12.94 7.73 2.64
C PRO A 129 11.80 8.60 2.08
N LEU A 130 12.02 9.45 1.08
CA LEU A 130 11.03 10.38 0.52
C LEU A 130 10.36 9.79 -0.71
N ASN A 131 9.51 8.78 -0.49
CA ASN A 131 8.76 8.07 -1.53
C ASN A 131 7.29 7.82 -1.11
N ASP A 132 6.45 7.25 -1.98
CA ASP A 132 5.01 7.05 -1.65
C ASP A 132 4.84 6.02 -0.53
N THR A 133 5.80 5.12 -0.32
CA THR A 133 5.74 4.19 0.81
C THR A 133 5.81 4.95 2.13
N PHE A 134 6.66 5.99 2.21
CA PHE A 134 6.72 6.83 3.39
C PHE A 134 5.48 7.72 3.55
N TYR A 135 4.93 8.26 2.46
CA TYR A 135 3.66 8.97 2.51
C TYR A 135 2.54 8.06 3.05
N ALA A 136 2.39 6.85 2.49
CA ALA A 136 1.40 5.87 2.90
C ALA A 136 1.60 5.46 4.37
N PHE A 137 2.85 5.29 4.79
CA PHE A 137 3.19 4.98 6.17
C PHE A 137 2.79 6.09 7.14
N GLN A 138 3.01 7.36 6.78
CA GLN A 138 2.57 8.51 7.57
C GLN A 138 1.04 8.61 7.64
N ARG A 139 0.32 8.37 6.54
CA ARG A 139 -1.15 8.33 6.58
C ARG A 139 -1.65 7.23 7.51
N ASN A 140 -1.14 6.01 7.33
CA ASN A 140 -1.57 4.85 8.12
C ASN A 140 -1.23 5.00 9.61
N ALA A 141 -0.16 5.73 9.95
CA ALA A 141 0.16 6.10 11.33
C ALA A 141 -1.01 6.83 12.02
N PHE A 142 -1.64 7.79 11.33
CA PHE A 142 -2.80 8.53 11.87
C PHE A 142 -4.06 7.69 11.93
N LEU A 143 -4.27 6.80 10.97
CA LEU A 143 -5.38 5.86 11.03
C LEU A 143 -5.24 4.92 12.22
N LEU A 144 -4.03 4.47 12.54
CA LEU A 144 -3.77 3.59 13.69
C LEU A 144 -3.76 4.34 15.03
N GLU A 145 -3.51 5.65 15.02
CA GLU A 145 -3.54 6.49 16.22
C GLU A 145 -4.91 6.45 16.90
N VAL A 146 -6.00 6.38 16.13
CA VAL A 146 -7.36 6.42 16.69
C VAL A 146 -7.76 5.19 17.51
N ASP A 147 -7.07 4.07 17.28
CA ASP A 147 -7.30 2.81 18.01
C ASP A 147 -6.24 2.63 19.13
N ASP A 148 -5.30 3.56 19.29
CA ASP A 148 -4.21 3.50 20.26
C ASP A 148 -4.33 4.59 21.30
N THR A 149 -4.72 4.20 22.51
CA THR A 149 -4.91 5.12 23.66
C THR A 149 -3.64 5.90 24.02
N ASP A 150 -2.46 5.40 23.65
CA ASP A 150 -1.17 6.07 23.91
C ASP A 150 -0.71 7.00 22.77
N ASN A 151 -1.44 7.05 21.66
CA ASN A 151 -1.13 7.83 20.45
C ASN A 151 0.32 7.60 19.98
N LYS A 152 0.87 6.39 20.14
CA LYS A 152 2.25 6.04 19.75
C LYS A 152 2.34 5.68 18.28
N TYR A 153 1.27 5.15 17.70
CA TYR A 153 1.25 4.86 16.25
C TYR A 153 1.27 6.13 15.40
N GLY A 154 0.64 7.23 15.86
CA GLY A 154 0.61 8.51 15.16
C GLY A 154 1.95 9.23 15.01
N ILE A 155 3.02 8.73 15.68
CA ILE A 155 4.37 9.28 15.55
C ILE A 155 5.20 8.35 14.66
N VAL A 156 5.65 8.89 13.54
CA VAL A 156 6.57 8.22 12.61
C VAL A 156 8.01 8.69 12.88
N CYS A 157 8.92 7.73 12.88
CA CYS A 157 10.35 7.91 13.04
C CYS A 157 11.09 7.40 11.80
N VAL A 158 12.11 8.13 11.36
CA VAL A 158 13.06 7.68 10.33
C VAL A 158 14.37 7.37 11.04
N LEU A 159 14.76 6.10 11.05
CA LEU A 159 16.05 5.66 11.58
C LEU A 159 17.08 5.76 10.48
N GLU A 160 18.10 6.57 10.69
CA GLU A 160 19.18 6.78 9.75
C GLU A 160 20.43 6.03 10.22
N MET A 161 21.03 5.27 9.30
CA MET A 161 22.18 4.42 9.57
C MET A 161 23.26 4.67 8.53
N ARG A 162 24.52 4.67 8.95
CA ARG A 162 25.65 4.84 8.03
C ARG A 162 25.87 3.55 7.26
N LEU A 163 25.90 3.64 5.93
CA LEU A 163 26.14 2.48 5.07
C LEU A 163 27.49 1.83 5.38
N LYS A 164 28.51 2.65 5.70
CA LYS A 164 29.85 2.18 6.03
C LYS A 164 29.87 1.21 7.22
N ASP A 165 29.05 1.45 8.24
CA ASP A 165 29.01 0.63 9.45
C ASP A 165 28.57 -0.82 9.14
N PHE A 166 27.74 -1.02 8.09
CA PHE A 166 27.37 -2.35 7.61
C PHE A 166 28.52 -3.10 6.94
N PHE A 167 29.43 -2.40 6.27
CA PHE A 167 30.55 -3.02 5.58
C PHE A 167 31.76 -3.28 6.48
N GLU A 168 31.80 -2.64 7.66
CA GLU A 168 32.84 -2.88 8.66
C GLU A 168 32.51 -4.06 9.59
N ASP A 169 31.26 -4.52 9.63
CA ASP A 169 30.83 -5.66 10.43
C ASP A 169 30.91 -6.96 9.60
N SER A 170 31.81 -7.87 10.00
CA SER A 170 32.03 -9.14 9.30
C SER A 170 30.83 -10.07 9.30
N LYS A 171 29.81 -9.84 10.15
CA LYS A 171 28.58 -10.64 10.21
C LYS A 171 27.56 -10.23 9.16
N ILE A 172 27.79 -9.14 8.44
CA ILE A 172 26.80 -8.56 7.54
C ILE A 172 26.99 -9.07 6.11
N TYR A 173 25.96 -9.73 5.61
CA TYR A 173 25.76 -9.96 4.18
C TYR A 173 24.79 -8.93 3.63
N TRP A 174 25.01 -8.49 2.40
CA TRP A 174 24.18 -7.45 1.80
C TRP A 174 23.94 -7.66 0.30
N THR A 175 22.92 -6.96 -0.19
CA THR A 175 22.63 -6.76 -1.61
C THR A 175 21.87 -5.44 -1.80
N THR A 176 21.79 -4.92 -3.02
CA THR A 176 21.03 -3.71 -3.34
C THR A 176 20.10 -3.94 -4.53
N SER A 177 18.97 -3.23 -4.54
CA SER A 177 17.97 -3.22 -5.60
C SER A 177 17.72 -1.80 -6.08
N GLU A 178 17.52 -1.64 -7.37
CA GLU A 178 17.22 -0.35 -8.02
C GLU A 178 15.79 0.13 -7.74
N LYS A 179 14.90 -0.77 -7.30
CA LYS A 179 13.48 -0.50 -6.99
C LYS A 179 13.03 -1.30 -5.78
N ASN A 180 11.78 -1.12 -5.39
CA ASN A 180 11.13 -1.99 -4.43
C ASN A 180 11.15 -3.45 -4.93
N LEU A 181 11.61 -4.38 -4.08
CA LEU A 181 11.77 -5.79 -4.48
C LEU A 181 10.45 -6.52 -4.84
N ALA A 182 9.30 -5.98 -4.45
CA ALA A 182 8.01 -6.49 -4.92
C ALA A 182 7.68 -6.10 -6.37
N SER A 183 8.25 -5.01 -6.87
CA SER A 183 8.04 -4.49 -8.23
C SER A 183 9.12 -4.97 -9.20
N ASP A 184 10.34 -5.17 -8.71
CA ASP A 184 11.47 -5.69 -9.47
C ASP A 184 12.23 -6.67 -8.58
N LYS A 185 12.30 -7.94 -8.99
CA LYS A 185 12.96 -9.00 -8.19
C LYS A 185 14.47 -8.96 -8.32
N PHE A 186 15.03 -8.05 -9.12
CA PHE A 186 16.46 -7.94 -9.32
C PHE A 186 17.16 -7.30 -8.11
N ALA A 187 18.20 -7.96 -7.61
CA ALA A 187 19.13 -7.41 -6.64
C ALA A 187 20.55 -7.86 -6.97
N SER A 188 21.54 -7.02 -6.65
CA SER A 188 22.95 -7.34 -6.82
C SER A 188 23.81 -6.57 -5.83
N PHE A 189 24.99 -7.11 -5.56
CA PHE A 189 26.08 -6.44 -4.85
C PHE A 189 27.30 -6.22 -5.76
N ALA A 190 27.24 -6.63 -7.04
CA ALA A 190 28.36 -6.54 -7.97
C ALA A 190 28.38 -5.18 -8.67
N LYS A 191 29.55 -4.53 -8.71
CA LYS A 191 29.74 -3.21 -9.32
C LYS A 191 29.29 -3.10 -10.77
N SER A 192 29.56 -4.14 -11.56
CA SER A 192 29.09 -4.20 -12.95
C SER A 192 27.58 -4.19 -13.10
N LYS A 193 26.82 -4.39 -12.02
CA LYS A 193 25.35 -4.40 -12.01
C LYS A 193 24.79 -3.20 -11.29
N TYR A 194 25.21 -2.92 -10.04
CA TYR A 194 24.71 -1.74 -9.35
C TYR A 194 25.21 -0.43 -10.00
N GLY A 195 26.30 -0.46 -10.76
CA GLY A 195 26.77 0.69 -11.54
C GLY A 195 25.83 1.05 -12.70
N GLU A 196 24.94 0.16 -13.10
CA GLU A 196 23.93 0.38 -14.14
C GLU A 196 22.64 1.02 -13.57
N PHE A 197 22.50 1.10 -12.24
CA PHE A 197 21.31 1.64 -11.59
C PHE A 197 21.18 3.15 -11.83
N ASN A 198 19.94 3.61 -11.96
CA ASN A 198 19.60 5.01 -12.07
C ASN A 198 19.63 5.72 -10.71
N TRP A 199 20.82 5.84 -10.14
CA TRP A 199 21.06 6.49 -8.84
C TRP A 199 20.57 7.93 -8.79
N LYS A 200 20.58 8.65 -9.93
CA LYS A 200 20.01 10.00 -10.03
C LYS A 200 18.53 10.01 -9.68
N THR A 201 17.76 9.06 -10.23
CA THR A 201 16.33 8.93 -9.90
C THR A 201 16.11 8.34 -8.52
N ILE A 202 16.91 7.37 -8.07
CA ILE A 202 16.81 6.79 -6.71
C ILE A 202 16.89 7.89 -5.64
N PHE A 203 17.88 8.77 -5.72
CA PHE A 203 18.10 9.85 -4.74
C PHE A 203 17.32 11.13 -5.05
N SER A 204 16.57 11.18 -6.15
CA SER A 204 15.77 12.36 -6.51
C SER A 204 14.74 12.69 -5.43
N VAL A 205 14.54 13.98 -5.16
CA VAL A 205 13.45 14.47 -4.30
C VAL A 205 12.49 15.39 -5.05
N LYS A 206 12.77 15.65 -6.33
CA LYS A 206 11.88 16.45 -7.18
C LYS A 206 10.72 15.58 -7.65
N ASP A 207 9.53 16.02 -7.32
CA ASP A 207 8.36 15.60 -8.05
C ASP A 207 8.45 16.28 -9.43
N ASN A 208 8.69 15.50 -10.49
CA ASN A 208 8.64 16.02 -11.84
C ASN A 208 7.20 16.38 -12.17
N LYS A 209 6.74 17.55 -11.70
CA LYS A 209 5.37 18.08 -11.88
C LYS A 209 5.00 18.27 -13.37
N ASN A 210 5.99 18.23 -14.26
CA ASN A 210 5.82 18.38 -15.71
C ASN A 210 5.80 17.06 -16.47
N THR A 211 6.10 15.93 -15.85
CA THR A 211 5.88 14.64 -16.50
C THR A 211 4.41 14.27 -16.34
N ASP A 212 3.82 13.76 -17.42
CA ASP A 212 2.60 12.97 -17.34
C ASP A 212 2.67 12.01 -16.13
N GLY A 213 1.55 11.70 -15.47
CA GLY A 213 1.59 10.96 -14.20
C GLY A 213 2.27 9.56 -14.27
N ALA A 214 2.58 9.07 -15.47
CA ALA A 214 3.47 7.93 -15.71
C ALA A 214 4.93 8.18 -15.29
N GLY A 215 5.49 9.36 -15.57
CA GLY A 215 6.85 9.73 -15.18
C GLY A 215 7.02 9.84 -13.66
N TYR A 216 6.04 10.40 -12.95
CA TYR A 216 6.04 10.44 -11.48
C TYR A 216 6.09 9.04 -10.86
N LYS A 217 5.19 8.14 -11.31
CA LYS A 217 5.11 6.76 -10.81
C LYS A 217 6.42 6.01 -11.01
N THR A 218 6.98 6.15 -12.20
CA THR A 218 8.24 5.51 -12.57
C THR A 218 9.36 6.00 -11.64
N ASN A 219 9.51 7.32 -11.48
CA ASN A 219 10.48 7.89 -10.56
C ASN A 219 10.31 7.38 -9.14
N ASN A 220 9.07 7.26 -8.67
CA ASN A 220 8.81 6.85 -7.31
C ASN A 220 9.08 5.36 -7.03
N GLN A 221 8.93 4.50 -8.04
CA GLN A 221 9.38 3.11 -7.95
C GLN A 221 10.89 3.03 -7.70
N PHE A 222 11.66 3.89 -8.37
CA PHE A 222 13.11 4.02 -8.14
C PHE A 222 13.43 4.64 -6.77
N ARG A 223 12.69 5.66 -6.31
CA ARG A 223 12.86 6.21 -4.94
C ARG A 223 12.54 5.19 -3.84
N SER A 224 11.85 4.10 -4.18
CA SER A 224 11.60 2.96 -3.29
C SER A 224 12.67 1.86 -3.41
N ALA A 225 13.83 2.16 -4.02
CA ALA A 225 15.00 1.30 -4.05
C ALA A 225 15.44 0.85 -2.65
N GLU A 226 16.00 -0.35 -2.57
CA GLU A 226 16.25 -1.01 -1.30
C GLU A 226 17.72 -1.44 -1.13
N PHE A 227 18.22 -1.29 0.09
CA PHE A 227 19.43 -1.94 0.58
C PHE A 227 19.01 -3.06 1.53
N VAL A 228 19.43 -4.29 1.28
CA VAL A 228 18.96 -5.47 2.03
C VAL A 228 20.11 -6.12 2.75
N VAL A 229 19.90 -6.43 4.02
CA VAL A 229 20.92 -6.92 4.94
C VAL A 229 20.47 -8.22 5.60
N PHE A 230 21.41 -9.14 5.74
CA PHE A 230 21.31 -10.32 6.61
C PHE A 230 22.47 -10.32 7.59
N CYS A 231 22.17 -10.32 8.89
CA CYS A 231 23.15 -10.42 9.96
C CYS A 231 23.28 -11.88 10.39
N GLU A 232 24.48 -12.43 10.24
CA GLU A 232 24.79 -13.82 10.58
C GLU A 232 25.06 -14.01 12.07
N ASN A 233 24.47 -15.06 12.62
CA ASN A 233 24.79 -15.57 13.96
C ASN A 233 25.85 -16.66 13.86
N SER A 234 26.83 -16.65 14.77
CA SER A 234 27.90 -17.65 14.87
C SER A 234 27.42 -19.08 15.13
N GLU A 235 26.16 -19.27 15.56
CA GLU A 235 25.67 -20.61 15.91
C GLU A 235 24.70 -21.23 14.89
N GLN A 236 24.04 -20.47 14.00
CA GLN A 236 22.94 -21.01 13.15
C GLN A 236 22.73 -20.30 11.81
N VAL A 237 23.54 -20.63 10.80
CA VAL A 237 23.48 -20.06 9.42
C VAL A 237 22.14 -20.32 8.72
N ASN A 238 21.35 -21.33 9.12
CA ASN A 238 20.10 -21.72 8.44
C ASN A 238 18.82 -21.00 8.91
N LYS A 239 18.92 -20.00 9.79
CA LYS A 239 17.76 -19.26 10.33
C LYS A 239 17.60 -17.85 9.75
N ASN A 240 16.64 -17.12 10.31
CA ASN A 240 16.37 -15.71 10.12
C ASN A 240 17.60 -14.85 10.47
N SER A 241 17.70 -13.64 9.90
CA SER A 241 18.74 -12.67 10.28
C SER A 241 18.64 -12.34 11.76
N ASP A 242 19.77 -12.26 12.46
CA ASP A 242 19.81 -11.64 13.78
C ASP A 242 19.33 -10.17 13.69
N PRO A 243 18.83 -9.58 14.80
CA PRO A 243 18.45 -8.18 14.81
C PRO A 243 19.64 -7.28 14.46
N ILE A 244 19.41 -6.27 13.62
CA ILE A 244 20.41 -5.23 13.35
C ILE A 244 20.58 -4.39 14.62
N PRO A 245 21.76 -4.39 15.26
CA PRO A 245 21.92 -3.77 16.57
C PRO A 245 21.66 -2.27 16.57
N ILE A 246 21.16 -1.74 17.69
CA ILE A 246 20.87 -0.29 17.86
C ILE A 246 22.09 0.59 17.59
N ARG A 247 23.31 0.07 17.78
CA ARG A 247 24.57 0.80 17.51
C ARG A 247 24.70 1.29 16.07
N PHE A 248 23.98 0.69 15.11
CA PHE A 248 23.94 1.12 13.72
C PHE A 248 23.11 2.40 13.52
N ILE A 249 22.17 2.69 14.43
CA ILE A 249 21.30 3.86 14.35
C ILE A 249 22.14 5.08 14.72
N LYS A 250 22.35 5.96 13.74
CA LYS A 250 23.10 7.21 13.90
C LYS A 250 22.19 8.34 14.37
N ARG A 251 21.01 8.46 13.75
CA ARG A 251 19.98 9.45 14.10
C ARG A 251 18.59 8.81 14.02
N ILE A 252 17.68 9.34 14.83
CA ILE A 252 16.25 9.05 14.82
C ILE A 252 15.57 10.38 14.52
N LEU A 253 15.16 10.54 13.27
CA LEU A 253 14.51 11.76 12.79
C LEU A 253 13.02 11.67 13.08
N VAL A 254 12.46 12.69 13.71
CA VAL A 254 11.03 12.80 14.03
C VAL A 254 10.51 14.17 13.66
N HIS A 255 9.20 14.28 13.44
CA HIS A 255 8.59 15.60 13.29
C HIS A 255 8.80 16.43 14.55
N ASN A 256 9.11 17.72 14.40
CA ASN A 256 9.44 18.61 15.52
C ASN A 256 8.36 18.60 16.63
N GLN A 257 7.08 18.61 16.24
CA GLN A 257 5.95 18.56 17.18
C GLN A 257 5.88 17.25 18.02
N SER A 258 6.59 16.21 17.61
CA SER A 258 6.63 14.90 18.28
C SER A 258 7.91 14.68 19.09
N LEU A 259 8.82 15.66 19.14
CA LEU A 259 10.14 15.52 19.75
C LEU A 259 10.06 15.14 21.24
N ASP A 260 9.34 15.92 22.03
CA ASP A 260 9.29 15.72 23.49
C ASP A 260 8.59 14.42 23.86
N LYS A 261 7.48 14.11 23.18
CA LYS A 261 6.76 12.85 23.38
C LYS A 261 7.62 11.63 23.00
N THR A 262 8.40 11.73 21.91
CA THR A 262 9.36 10.68 21.52
C THR A 262 10.42 10.49 22.60
N LYS A 263 11.01 11.58 23.09
CA LYS A 263 12.04 11.54 24.14
C LYS A 263 11.49 10.97 25.44
N ASP A 264 10.29 11.35 25.87
CA ASP A 264 9.66 10.80 27.08
C ASP A 264 9.45 9.29 26.96
N LYS A 265 8.93 8.79 25.83
CA LYS A 265 8.76 7.34 25.62
C LYS A 265 10.08 6.56 25.59
N LEU A 266 11.19 7.23 25.27
CA LEU A 266 12.54 6.66 25.27
C LEU A 266 13.36 7.00 26.53
N ARG A 267 12.75 7.57 27.58
CA ARG A 267 13.46 8.00 28.79
C ARG A 267 14.23 6.90 29.53
N LEU A 268 13.76 5.65 29.41
CA LEU A 268 14.43 4.47 29.99
C LEU A 268 15.65 4.02 29.19
N TYR A 269 15.92 4.65 28.04
CA TYR A 269 17.03 4.33 27.14
C TYR A 269 17.82 5.61 26.78
N PRO A 270 18.54 6.22 27.74
CA PRO A 270 19.20 7.52 27.53
C PRO A 270 20.18 7.54 26.36
N SER A 271 20.85 6.41 26.08
CA SER A 271 21.75 6.27 24.93
C SER A 271 21.02 6.45 23.59
N VAL A 272 19.79 5.96 23.48
CA VAL A 272 18.96 6.08 22.27
C VAL A 272 18.23 7.41 22.24
N GLN A 273 17.77 7.91 23.39
CA GLN A 273 17.11 9.21 23.50
C GLN A 273 17.97 10.36 22.95
N ARG A 274 19.30 10.29 23.15
CA ARG A 274 20.28 11.25 22.61
C ARG A 274 20.40 11.22 21.09
N LEU A 275 19.90 10.19 20.44
CA LEU A 275 19.88 10.04 18.98
C LEU A 275 18.63 10.66 18.34
N VAL A 276 17.69 11.22 19.11
CA VAL A 276 16.44 11.78 18.58
C VAL A 276 16.63 13.23 18.14
N PHE A 277 16.41 13.49 16.85
CA PHE A 277 16.56 14.81 16.23
C PHE A 277 15.25 15.28 15.57
N PRO A 278 14.87 16.56 15.73
CA PRO A 278 13.68 17.11 15.11
C PRO A 278 13.90 17.48 13.63
N LEU A 279 12.88 17.25 12.82
CA LEU A 279 12.73 17.78 11.46
C LEU A 279 11.44 18.59 11.36
N GLU A 280 11.53 19.76 10.72
CA GLU A 280 10.40 20.67 10.47
C GLU A 280 9.94 20.66 9.01
N SER A 281 10.68 19.99 8.13
CA SER A 281 10.44 20.04 6.69
C SER A 281 9.11 19.37 6.34
N LEU A 282 8.14 20.16 5.87
CA LEU A 282 6.86 19.67 5.32
C LEU A 282 7.03 18.80 4.07
N LYS A 283 8.22 18.82 3.45
CA LYS A 283 8.59 17.93 2.35
C LYS A 283 8.97 16.52 2.83
N VAL A 284 9.24 16.35 4.13
CA VAL A 284 9.55 15.06 4.75
C VAL A 284 8.32 14.57 5.52
N PHE A 285 7.87 15.37 6.49
CA PHE A 285 6.70 15.04 7.30
C PHE A 285 5.50 15.86 6.83
N HIS A 286 4.50 15.19 6.24
CA HIS A 286 3.34 15.88 5.68
C HIS A 286 2.35 16.26 6.78
N SER A 287 1.60 17.33 6.54
CA SER A 287 0.54 17.72 7.47
C SER A 287 -0.62 16.70 7.45
N LYS A 288 -1.33 16.59 8.57
CA LYS A 288 -2.53 15.74 8.71
C LYS A 288 -3.56 16.01 7.61
N LYS A 289 -3.77 17.30 7.26
CA LYS A 289 -4.69 17.72 6.18
C LYS A 289 -4.28 17.15 4.81
N ILE A 290 -2.97 17.10 4.52
CA ILE A 290 -2.48 16.52 3.27
C ILE A 290 -2.64 15.00 3.28
N LEU A 291 -2.29 14.34 4.39
CA LEU A 291 -2.29 12.88 4.49
C LEU A 291 -3.69 12.27 4.56
N LEU A 292 -4.66 12.99 5.11
CA LEU A 292 -6.05 12.57 5.24
C LEU A 292 -6.99 13.28 4.23
N ASN A 293 -6.42 13.72 3.10
CA ASN A 293 -7.17 14.49 2.11
C ASN A 293 -8.32 13.67 1.50
N ALA A 294 -8.12 12.37 1.26
CA ALA A 294 -9.18 11.53 0.69
C ALA A 294 -10.39 11.42 1.63
N GLU A 295 -10.14 11.28 2.93
CA GLU A 295 -11.15 11.21 3.98
C GLU A 295 -11.93 12.53 4.11
N ILE A 296 -11.23 13.66 4.12
CA ILE A 296 -11.85 14.99 4.15
C ILE A 296 -12.77 15.17 2.93
N ASN A 297 -12.25 14.88 1.73
CA ASN A 297 -13.04 15.08 0.52
C ASN A 297 -14.20 14.08 0.40
N MET A 298 -14.10 12.86 0.93
CA MET A 298 -15.24 11.94 1.01
C MET A 298 -16.41 12.60 1.76
N VAL A 299 -16.15 13.20 2.93
CA VAL A 299 -17.17 13.91 3.72
C VAL A 299 -17.71 15.12 2.98
N GLN A 300 -16.84 15.91 2.34
CA GLN A 300 -17.26 17.05 1.53
C GLN A 300 -18.18 16.63 0.38
N LYS A 301 -17.88 15.53 -0.32
CA LYS A 301 -18.75 15.04 -1.41
C LYS A 301 -20.09 14.53 -0.90
N LEU A 302 -20.14 13.94 0.30
CA LEU A 302 -21.41 13.55 0.92
C LEU A 302 -22.26 14.78 1.30
N LEU A 303 -21.63 15.86 1.77
CA LEU A 303 -22.30 17.15 2.00
C LEU A 303 -22.85 17.75 0.69
N GLU A 304 -22.01 17.82 -0.35
CA GLU A 304 -22.45 18.31 -1.66
C GLU A 304 -23.63 17.48 -2.22
N LEU A 305 -23.59 16.15 -2.06
CA LEU A 305 -24.68 15.25 -2.49
C LEU A 305 -25.98 15.46 -1.71
N LYS A 306 -25.89 15.78 -0.42
CA LYS A 306 -27.06 16.14 0.40
C LYS A 306 -27.74 17.42 -0.13
N ASP A 307 -26.95 18.40 -0.56
CA ASP A 307 -27.46 19.68 -1.06
C ASP A 307 -28.09 19.58 -2.46
N LEU A 308 -27.76 18.54 -3.22
CA LEU A 308 -28.36 18.24 -4.54
C LEU A 308 -29.74 17.58 -4.47
N ASN A 309 -30.46 17.72 -3.34
CA ASN A 309 -31.83 17.24 -3.13
C ASN A 309 -32.06 15.73 -3.33
N LEU A 310 -31.03 14.89 -3.21
CA LEU A 310 -31.19 13.42 -3.28
C LEU A 310 -32.09 12.86 -2.17
N SER A 311 -32.02 13.47 -0.98
CA SER A 311 -32.92 13.29 0.18
C SER A 311 -32.30 14.01 1.38
N VAL A 312 -33.11 14.56 2.28
CA VAL A 312 -32.65 15.07 3.58
C VAL A 312 -31.92 13.98 4.40
N GLN A 313 -32.19 12.70 4.10
CA GLN A 313 -31.64 11.52 4.75
C GLN A 313 -30.52 10.85 3.93
N PHE A 314 -29.93 11.53 2.94
CA PHE A 314 -28.92 10.90 2.07
C PHE A 314 -27.72 10.34 2.85
N ILE A 315 -27.21 11.07 3.85
CA ILE A 315 -26.09 10.61 4.69
C ILE A 315 -26.48 9.35 5.47
N GLU A 316 -27.67 9.34 6.08
CA GLU A 316 -28.22 8.19 6.79
C GLU A 316 -28.38 6.97 5.86
N ASN A 317 -28.95 7.17 4.68
CA ASN A 317 -29.12 6.12 3.68
C ASN A 317 -27.77 5.56 3.23
N PHE A 318 -26.77 6.43 3.00
CA PHE A 318 -25.42 5.99 2.65
C PHE A 318 -24.76 5.18 3.78
N CYS A 319 -24.93 5.60 5.04
CA CYS A 319 -24.46 4.81 6.18
C CYS A 319 -25.17 3.47 6.30
N GLU A 320 -26.48 3.42 6.03
CA GLU A 320 -27.25 2.19 6.01
C GLU A 320 -26.82 1.25 4.87
N LEU A 321 -26.45 1.78 3.71
CA LEU A 321 -25.85 1.00 2.63
C LEU A 321 -24.53 0.36 3.06
N ILE A 322 -23.67 1.07 3.78
CA ILE A 322 -22.43 0.50 4.34
C ILE A 322 -22.75 -0.56 5.41
N ASN A 323 -23.72 -0.30 6.30
CA ASN A 323 -24.12 -1.24 7.35
C ASN A 323 -24.68 -2.54 6.78
N THR A 324 -25.57 -2.45 5.79
CA THR A 324 -26.14 -3.61 5.10
C THR A 324 -25.07 -4.34 4.29
N PHE A 325 -24.20 -3.62 3.59
CA PHE A 325 -23.07 -4.20 2.86
C PHE A 325 -22.15 -5.01 3.77
N SER A 326 -21.84 -4.52 4.97
CA SER A 326 -20.99 -5.24 5.93
C SER A 326 -21.54 -6.60 6.39
N LYS A 327 -22.83 -6.87 6.14
CA LYS A 327 -23.52 -8.15 6.45
C LYS A 327 -23.66 -9.06 5.23
N PHE A 328 -23.05 -8.71 4.09
CA PHE A 328 -23.24 -9.45 2.85
C PHE A 328 -22.66 -10.87 2.87
N LYS A 329 -21.68 -11.14 3.72
CA LYS A 329 -21.21 -12.51 3.94
C LYS A 329 -22.35 -13.43 4.38
N GLU A 330 -23.21 -12.97 5.27
CA GLU A 330 -24.39 -13.72 5.75
C GLU A 330 -25.48 -13.78 4.69
N TYR A 331 -25.72 -12.67 3.99
CA TYR A 331 -26.74 -12.56 2.95
C TYR A 331 -26.46 -13.44 1.72
N LEU A 332 -25.19 -13.49 1.29
CA LEU A 332 -24.74 -14.29 0.15
C LEU A 332 -24.37 -15.71 0.60
N GLY A 333 -23.95 -15.90 1.84
CA GLY A 333 -23.46 -17.19 2.32
C GLY A 333 -22.19 -17.61 1.56
N CYS A 334 -21.33 -16.65 1.25
CA CYS A 334 -19.99 -16.84 0.70
C CYS A 334 -19.05 -15.73 1.18
N THR A 335 -17.77 -16.03 1.19
CA THR A 335 -16.67 -15.10 1.46
C THR A 335 -15.84 -14.93 0.21
N LEU A 336 -15.22 -13.75 0.05
CA LEU A 336 -14.30 -13.51 -1.04
C LEU A 336 -12.88 -13.82 -0.57
N THR A 337 -12.37 -14.98 -0.97
CA THR A 337 -11.02 -15.46 -0.60
C THR A 337 -10.14 -15.66 -1.83
N GLU A 338 -8.83 -15.80 -1.62
CA GLU A 338 -7.88 -16.06 -2.72
C GLU A 338 -8.18 -17.33 -3.52
N GLU A 339 -8.91 -18.30 -2.93
CA GLU A 339 -9.25 -19.57 -3.56
C GLU A 339 -10.21 -19.40 -4.74
N TYR A 340 -11.01 -18.33 -4.75
CA TYR A 340 -11.90 -18.00 -5.85
C TYR A 340 -11.15 -17.52 -7.11
N PHE A 341 -9.90 -17.06 -6.97
CA PHE A 341 -9.07 -16.63 -8.10
C PHE A 341 -8.37 -17.82 -8.77
N PHE A 342 -9.17 -18.64 -9.46
CA PHE A 342 -8.79 -19.99 -9.87
C PHE A 342 -7.73 -20.09 -10.98
N LYS A 343 -7.56 -19.04 -11.80
CA LYS A 343 -6.51 -19.02 -12.84
C LYS A 343 -5.16 -18.60 -12.25
N ASN A 344 -5.16 -17.69 -11.28
CA ASN A 344 -3.96 -17.15 -10.66
C ASN A 344 -4.29 -16.51 -9.29
N LYS A 345 -3.97 -17.21 -8.20
CA LYS A 345 -4.21 -16.73 -6.84
C LYS A 345 -3.55 -15.38 -6.53
N ASN A 346 -2.44 -15.03 -7.20
CA ASN A 346 -1.78 -13.74 -6.97
C ASN A 346 -2.64 -12.54 -7.40
N ILE A 347 -3.66 -12.75 -8.25
CA ILE A 347 -4.63 -11.71 -8.61
C ILE A 347 -5.50 -11.32 -7.43
N ALA A 348 -5.72 -12.22 -6.45
CA ALA A 348 -6.53 -11.93 -5.27
C ALA A 348 -6.06 -10.70 -4.49
N HIS A 349 -4.77 -10.37 -4.57
CA HIS A 349 -4.21 -9.20 -3.90
C HIS A 349 -3.88 -8.06 -4.87
N SER A 350 -4.15 -8.19 -6.17
CA SER A 350 -3.81 -7.15 -7.15
C SER A 350 -4.86 -6.04 -7.24
N ILE A 351 -4.64 -5.11 -8.18
CA ILE A 351 -5.60 -4.05 -8.54
C ILE A 351 -6.95 -4.57 -9.03
N HIS A 352 -7.07 -5.86 -9.39
CA HIS A 352 -8.32 -6.53 -9.78
C HIS A 352 -8.74 -7.61 -8.78
N GLY A 353 -8.14 -7.59 -7.58
CA GLY A 353 -8.32 -8.60 -6.54
C GLY A 353 -9.49 -8.33 -5.59
N ILE A 354 -9.38 -8.90 -4.39
CA ILE A 354 -10.40 -8.86 -3.31
C ILE A 354 -10.89 -7.43 -3.05
N GLY A 355 -9.96 -6.47 -2.93
CA GLY A 355 -10.31 -5.08 -2.68
C GLY A 355 -11.12 -4.43 -3.81
N HIS A 356 -10.77 -4.69 -5.06
CA HIS A 356 -11.51 -4.20 -6.23
C HIS A 356 -12.90 -4.83 -6.28
N THR A 357 -13.00 -6.15 -6.28
CA THR A 357 -14.29 -6.86 -6.31
C THR A 357 -15.20 -6.43 -5.15
N THR A 358 -14.66 -6.26 -3.94
CA THR A 358 -15.44 -5.78 -2.78
C THR A 358 -16.04 -4.38 -3.05
N ARG A 359 -15.26 -3.44 -3.59
CA ARG A 359 -15.74 -2.09 -3.89
C ARG A 359 -16.71 -2.06 -5.08
N VAL A 360 -16.51 -2.89 -6.11
CA VAL A 360 -17.49 -3.07 -7.19
C VAL A 360 -18.80 -3.60 -6.63
N MET A 361 -18.77 -4.57 -5.72
CA MET A 361 -19.99 -5.05 -5.05
C MET A 361 -20.66 -3.94 -4.22
N PHE A 362 -19.89 -3.10 -3.52
CA PHE A 362 -20.43 -1.95 -2.80
C PHE A 362 -21.11 -0.95 -3.75
N TRP A 363 -20.47 -0.58 -4.87
CA TRP A 363 -21.06 0.32 -5.84
C TRP A 363 -22.27 -0.28 -6.54
N ALA A 364 -22.27 -1.58 -6.81
CA ALA A 364 -23.44 -2.29 -7.33
C ALA A 364 -24.62 -2.21 -6.35
N HIS A 365 -24.35 -2.34 -5.04
CA HIS A 365 -25.35 -2.16 -3.98
C HIS A 365 -25.93 -0.74 -3.97
N VAL A 366 -25.06 0.28 -4.00
CA VAL A 366 -25.47 1.69 -4.07
C VAL A 366 -26.32 1.95 -5.32
N LEU A 367 -25.91 1.43 -6.48
CA LEU A 367 -26.63 1.60 -7.74
C LEU A 367 -27.99 0.88 -7.74
N CYS A 368 -28.08 -0.31 -7.13
CA CYS A 368 -29.37 -1.00 -6.95
C CYS A 368 -30.33 -0.16 -6.11
N PHE A 369 -29.85 0.48 -5.05
CA PHE A 369 -30.64 1.42 -4.24
C PHE A 369 -31.10 2.64 -5.05
N LEU A 370 -30.21 3.24 -5.83
CA LEU A 370 -30.54 4.41 -6.66
C LEU A 370 -31.54 4.09 -7.78
N PHE A 371 -31.47 2.89 -8.34
CA PHE A 371 -32.35 2.42 -9.41
C PHE A 371 -33.62 1.71 -8.93
N ASP A 372 -33.86 1.68 -7.62
CA ASP A 372 -35.01 0.99 -7.00
C ASP A 372 -35.14 -0.47 -7.47
N ILE A 373 -34.01 -1.16 -7.50
CA ILE A 373 -33.93 -2.57 -7.91
C ILE A 373 -34.46 -3.47 -6.79
N ASP A 374 -35.30 -4.44 -7.14
CA ASP A 374 -35.83 -5.39 -6.17
C ASP A 374 -34.72 -6.29 -5.59
N LYS A 375 -34.97 -6.81 -4.39
CA LYS A 375 -33.96 -7.59 -3.63
C LYS A 375 -33.45 -8.84 -4.34
N GLN A 376 -34.27 -9.50 -5.17
CA GLN A 376 -33.85 -10.72 -5.87
C GLN A 376 -32.93 -10.38 -7.05
N LYS A 377 -33.24 -9.31 -7.77
CA LYS A 377 -32.38 -8.78 -8.83
C LYS A 377 -31.09 -8.18 -8.25
N GLU A 378 -31.16 -7.42 -7.16
CA GLU A 378 -29.99 -6.91 -6.41
C GLU A 378 -29.05 -8.06 -6.02
N LYS A 379 -29.58 -9.13 -5.41
CA LYS A 379 -28.80 -10.33 -5.08
C LYS A 379 -28.08 -10.88 -6.31
N SER A 380 -28.76 -10.95 -7.44
CA SER A 380 -28.21 -11.48 -8.70
C SER A 380 -27.10 -10.59 -9.28
N VAL A 381 -27.28 -9.26 -9.22
CA VAL A 381 -26.25 -8.27 -9.57
C VAL A 381 -25.01 -8.43 -8.69
N LEU A 382 -25.20 -8.63 -7.38
CA LEU A 382 -24.09 -8.80 -6.43
C LEU A 382 -23.28 -10.07 -6.70
N TYR A 383 -23.94 -11.16 -7.12
CA TYR A 383 -23.23 -12.37 -7.58
C TYR A 383 -22.51 -12.14 -8.91
N ALA A 384 -23.08 -11.37 -9.83
CA ALA A 384 -22.41 -10.98 -11.06
C ALA A 384 -21.12 -10.19 -10.73
N ALA A 385 -21.21 -9.20 -9.83
CA ALA A 385 -20.07 -8.44 -9.34
C ALA A 385 -19.03 -9.31 -8.62
N PHE A 386 -19.47 -10.26 -7.78
CA PHE A 386 -18.58 -11.18 -7.06
C PHE A 386 -17.71 -12.00 -8.02
N ILE A 387 -18.26 -12.50 -9.13
CA ILE A 387 -17.51 -13.38 -10.04
C ILE A 387 -16.78 -12.66 -11.18
N HIS A 388 -17.06 -11.37 -11.43
CA HIS A 388 -16.76 -10.76 -12.73
C HIS A 388 -15.27 -10.85 -13.14
N ASP A 389 -14.35 -10.71 -12.17
CA ASP A 389 -12.91 -10.70 -12.38
C ASP A 389 -12.17 -11.96 -11.88
N LEU A 390 -12.88 -12.98 -11.39
CA LEU A 390 -12.27 -14.22 -10.85
C LEU A 390 -11.54 -15.07 -11.90
N GLY A 391 -11.88 -14.92 -13.18
CA GLY A 391 -11.26 -15.58 -14.34
C GLY A 391 -9.98 -14.92 -14.86
N ARG A 392 -9.48 -13.86 -14.20
CA ARG A 392 -8.27 -13.15 -14.63
C ARG A 392 -7.00 -13.99 -14.49
N LYS A 393 -6.13 -13.92 -15.51
CA LYS A 393 -4.80 -14.57 -15.53
C LYS A 393 -3.68 -13.61 -15.15
N SER A 394 -3.80 -12.35 -15.56
CA SER A 394 -2.86 -11.26 -15.29
C SER A 394 -3.63 -9.96 -14.98
N ASN A 395 -2.89 -8.88 -14.71
CA ASN A 395 -3.46 -7.54 -14.54
C ASN A 395 -3.80 -6.85 -15.87
N ASP A 396 -3.42 -7.45 -16.99
CA ASP A 396 -3.66 -6.89 -18.32
C ASP A 396 -5.13 -7.05 -18.71
N SER A 397 -5.57 -6.31 -19.72
CA SER A 397 -6.91 -6.48 -20.28
C SER A 397 -7.02 -7.86 -20.93
N ASN A 398 -8.00 -8.64 -20.49
CA ASN A 398 -8.34 -9.92 -21.11
C ASN A 398 -9.85 -10.01 -21.33
N GLU A 399 -10.27 -9.86 -22.59
CA GLU A 399 -11.69 -9.90 -22.96
C GLU A 399 -12.36 -11.26 -22.69
N GLU A 400 -11.59 -12.32 -22.47
CA GLU A 400 -12.10 -13.66 -22.15
C GLU A 400 -12.37 -13.87 -20.66
N GLN A 401 -11.92 -12.97 -19.78
CA GLN A 401 -11.98 -13.19 -18.33
C GLN A 401 -13.40 -13.42 -17.81
N GLY A 402 -14.40 -12.67 -18.33
CA GLY A 402 -15.80 -12.83 -17.96
C GLY A 402 -16.36 -14.19 -18.39
N SER A 403 -16.03 -14.64 -19.61
CA SER A 403 -16.41 -15.97 -20.10
C SER A 403 -15.77 -17.09 -19.27
N ASP A 404 -14.49 -16.93 -18.92
CA ASP A 404 -13.77 -17.86 -18.04
C ASP A 404 -14.43 -17.93 -16.64
N SER A 405 -14.80 -16.77 -16.06
CA SER A 405 -15.51 -16.68 -14.78
C SER A 405 -16.85 -17.40 -14.82
N VAL A 406 -17.70 -17.11 -15.82
CA VAL A 406 -19.01 -17.76 -15.98
C VAL A 406 -18.87 -19.26 -16.13
N LYS A 407 -17.96 -19.72 -16.99
CA LYS A 407 -17.75 -21.16 -17.21
C LYS A 407 -17.35 -21.89 -15.92
N LYS A 408 -16.53 -21.25 -15.07
CA LYS A 408 -16.10 -21.85 -13.80
C LYS A 408 -17.20 -21.84 -12.74
N TYR A 409 -17.99 -20.77 -12.66
CA TYR A 409 -18.93 -20.50 -11.59
C TYR A 409 -20.41 -20.68 -11.98
N GLU A 410 -20.71 -21.29 -13.12
CA GLU A 410 -22.10 -21.46 -13.57
C GLU A 410 -22.96 -22.24 -12.56
N ASN A 411 -22.48 -23.37 -12.05
CA ASN A 411 -23.22 -24.15 -11.05
C ASN A 411 -23.44 -23.35 -9.76
N PHE A 412 -22.41 -22.59 -9.36
CA PHE A 412 -22.49 -21.69 -8.21
C PHE A 412 -23.57 -20.62 -8.41
N LEU A 413 -23.68 -20.02 -9.59
CA LEU A 413 -24.77 -19.09 -9.90
C LEU A 413 -26.15 -19.78 -9.82
N ARG A 414 -26.29 -20.96 -10.45
CA ARG A 414 -27.55 -21.73 -10.44
C ARG A 414 -28.06 -22.05 -9.04
N GLU A 415 -27.15 -22.27 -8.08
CA GLU A 415 -27.48 -22.54 -6.68
C GLU A 415 -27.85 -21.29 -5.89
N LYS A 416 -27.33 -20.12 -6.27
CA LYS A 416 -27.37 -18.92 -5.43
C LYS A 416 -28.39 -17.86 -5.87
N ILE A 417 -28.77 -17.83 -7.15
CA ILE A 417 -29.67 -16.80 -7.71
C ILE A 417 -30.91 -17.42 -8.38
N PRO A 418 -32.03 -16.69 -8.46
CA PRO A 418 -33.24 -17.19 -9.14
C PRO A 418 -32.99 -17.52 -10.61
N HIS A 419 -33.68 -18.56 -11.10
CA HIS A 419 -33.46 -19.09 -12.45
C HIS A 419 -33.63 -18.04 -13.55
N ASP A 420 -34.62 -17.15 -13.38
CA ASP A 420 -34.97 -16.10 -14.36
C ASP A 420 -33.86 -15.05 -14.54
N TYR A 421 -32.92 -14.94 -13.60
CA TYR A 421 -31.82 -13.98 -13.65
C TYR A 421 -30.47 -14.59 -14.10
N ILE A 422 -30.40 -15.91 -14.31
CA ILE A 422 -29.12 -16.59 -14.61
C ILE A 422 -28.50 -16.07 -15.91
N GLU A 423 -29.26 -16.03 -17.00
CA GLU A 423 -28.72 -15.63 -18.30
C GLU A 423 -28.35 -14.14 -18.33
N SER A 424 -29.17 -13.30 -17.69
CA SER A 424 -28.85 -11.87 -17.45
C SER A 424 -27.52 -11.71 -16.69
N CYS A 425 -27.31 -12.48 -15.62
CA CYS A 425 -26.07 -12.48 -14.83
C CYS A 425 -24.85 -12.93 -15.64
N LYS A 426 -24.99 -14.01 -16.40
CA LYS A 426 -23.91 -14.49 -17.29
C LYS A 426 -23.54 -13.45 -18.33
N ASN A 427 -24.54 -12.86 -18.98
CA ASN A 427 -24.33 -11.82 -19.99
C ASN A 427 -23.68 -10.58 -19.39
N ALA A 428 -24.14 -10.13 -18.22
CA ALA A 428 -23.54 -9.02 -17.49
C ALA A 428 -22.04 -9.27 -17.26
N VAL A 429 -21.66 -10.45 -16.77
CA VAL A 429 -20.27 -10.82 -16.50
C VAL A 429 -19.43 -10.94 -17.78
N ILE A 430 -19.98 -11.53 -18.85
CA ILE A 430 -19.25 -11.74 -20.12
C ILE A 430 -18.97 -10.41 -20.83
N TYR A 431 -19.84 -9.41 -20.68
CA TYR A 431 -19.80 -8.17 -21.44
C TYR A 431 -19.48 -6.91 -20.61
N SER A 432 -19.31 -7.00 -19.30
CA SER A 432 -18.99 -5.84 -18.44
C SER A 432 -17.68 -5.17 -18.85
N CYS A 433 -16.63 -5.96 -19.12
CA CYS A 433 -15.30 -5.47 -19.50
C CYS A 433 -15.13 -5.20 -21.01
N LYS A 434 -16.16 -5.46 -21.83
CA LYS A 434 -16.12 -5.25 -23.29
C LYS A 434 -16.62 -3.86 -23.66
N LYS A 435 -16.20 -3.34 -24.81
CA LYS A 435 -16.76 -2.11 -25.37
C LYS A 435 -18.27 -2.27 -25.59
N ASP A 436 -19.04 -1.21 -25.37
CA ASP A 436 -20.52 -1.23 -25.50
C ASP A 436 -21.00 -1.69 -26.86
N SER A 437 -20.27 -1.33 -27.92
CA SER A 437 -20.56 -1.76 -29.29
C SER A 437 -20.41 -3.26 -29.53
N ARG A 438 -19.80 -3.99 -28.58
CA ARG A 438 -19.66 -5.46 -28.62
C ARG A 438 -20.70 -6.18 -27.76
N CYS A 439 -21.51 -5.46 -26.97
CA CYS A 439 -22.61 -6.03 -26.23
C CYS A 439 -23.89 -5.99 -27.09
N PRO A 440 -24.52 -7.14 -27.41
CA PRO A 440 -25.83 -7.18 -28.04
C PRO A 440 -26.86 -6.35 -27.27
N GLU A 441 -27.78 -5.70 -27.97
CA GLU A 441 -28.71 -4.75 -27.35
C GLU A 441 -29.66 -5.45 -26.36
N GLU A 442 -30.07 -6.66 -26.68
CA GLU A 442 -30.86 -7.54 -25.83
C GLU A 442 -30.17 -7.94 -24.52
N TYR A 443 -28.84 -7.75 -24.42
CA TYR A 443 -28.05 -8.06 -23.22
C TYR A 443 -27.71 -6.81 -22.38
N LYS A 444 -28.11 -5.61 -22.81
CA LYS A 444 -27.91 -4.35 -22.08
C LYS A 444 -29.05 -4.07 -21.08
N ASP A 445 -29.42 -5.07 -20.31
CA ASP A 445 -30.40 -4.93 -19.24
C ASP A 445 -29.83 -4.19 -18.02
N ASP A 446 -30.65 -3.98 -16.98
CA ASP A 446 -30.20 -3.27 -15.79
C ASP A 446 -29.06 -3.99 -15.05
N MET A 447 -28.96 -5.33 -15.15
CA MET A 447 -27.89 -6.07 -14.48
C MET A 447 -26.54 -5.79 -15.14
N TRP A 448 -26.51 -5.81 -16.48
CA TRP A 448 -25.32 -5.41 -17.23
C TRP A 448 -24.96 -3.94 -16.94
N LYS A 449 -25.94 -3.03 -16.96
CA LYS A 449 -25.70 -1.60 -16.68
C LYS A 449 -25.13 -1.39 -15.28
N ILE A 450 -25.74 -1.97 -14.25
CA ILE A 450 -25.30 -1.79 -12.87
C ILE A 450 -23.90 -2.37 -12.66
N LEU A 451 -23.65 -3.61 -13.13
CA LEU A 451 -22.33 -4.21 -13.00
C LEU A 451 -21.27 -3.37 -13.71
N LYS A 452 -21.57 -2.92 -14.93
CA LYS A 452 -20.65 -2.08 -15.70
C LYS A 452 -20.36 -0.77 -14.98
N TYR A 453 -21.38 -0.03 -14.54
CA TYR A 453 -21.16 1.24 -13.83
C TYR A 453 -20.46 1.05 -12.50
N ALA A 454 -20.76 -0.01 -11.75
CA ALA A 454 -20.06 -0.31 -10.51
C ALA A 454 -18.57 -0.57 -10.74
N ASP A 455 -18.25 -1.32 -11.80
CA ASP A 455 -16.89 -1.57 -12.24
C ASP A 455 -16.20 -0.27 -12.68
N VAL A 456 -16.86 0.57 -13.48
CA VAL A 456 -16.33 1.88 -13.89
C VAL A 456 -16.13 2.82 -12.69
N LEU A 457 -17.06 2.86 -11.73
CA LEU A 457 -16.95 3.69 -10.52
C LEU A 457 -15.71 3.31 -9.70
N ASP A 458 -15.41 2.01 -9.57
CA ASP A 458 -14.17 1.57 -8.93
C ASP A 458 -12.93 1.86 -9.80
N ARG A 459 -13.07 1.65 -11.11
CA ARG A 459 -12.05 1.90 -12.13
C ARG A 459 -11.94 3.36 -12.56
N GLY A 460 -12.51 4.33 -11.86
CA GLY A 460 -12.20 5.77 -12.02
C GLY A 460 -10.70 6.12 -11.80
N LEU A 461 -9.87 5.09 -11.67
CA LEU A 461 -8.43 4.99 -11.55
C LEU A 461 -7.74 4.21 -12.70
N SER A 462 -8.42 3.54 -13.64
CA SER A 462 -7.75 2.47 -14.41
C SER A 462 -6.80 2.93 -15.52
N ASP A 463 -7.03 4.11 -16.12
CA ASP A 463 -5.98 4.75 -16.94
C ASP A 463 -5.04 5.65 -16.10
N SER A 464 -5.40 5.83 -14.82
CA SER A 464 -4.76 6.71 -13.84
C SER A 464 -4.38 6.01 -12.53
N HIS A 465 -3.76 4.83 -12.62
CA HIS A 465 -2.76 4.40 -11.61
C HIS A 465 -1.53 5.36 -11.55
N LYS A 466 -1.67 6.54 -12.15
CA LYS A 466 -0.90 7.76 -12.15
C LYS A 466 -1.23 8.58 -10.88
N GLY A 467 -0.79 8.05 -9.73
CA GLY A 467 -0.51 8.81 -8.51
C GLY A 467 -1.67 9.60 -7.89
N ILE A 468 -2.18 9.09 -6.77
CA ILE A 468 -3.09 9.75 -5.81
C ILE A 468 -2.51 11.09 -5.26
N TYR A 469 -1.28 11.46 -5.64
CA TYR A 469 -0.49 12.52 -4.99
C TYR A 469 -0.11 13.72 -5.87
N SER A 470 -0.60 13.83 -7.11
CA SER A 470 -0.40 15.05 -7.89
C SER A 470 -1.58 16.02 -7.74
N ASN A 471 -1.43 16.99 -6.84
CA ASN A 471 -2.46 18.00 -6.53
C ASN A 471 -2.90 18.90 -7.70
N GLN A 472 -2.45 18.71 -8.95
CA GLN A 472 -2.66 19.73 -9.99
C GLN A 472 -2.89 19.24 -11.43
N LYS A 473 -3.09 17.94 -11.69
CA LYS A 473 -3.44 17.48 -13.07
C LYS A 473 -4.27 16.19 -13.16
N ILE A 474 -5.05 15.88 -12.13
CA ILE A 474 -6.12 14.86 -12.15
C ILE A 474 -7.47 15.59 -12.27
N LEU A 475 -7.56 16.50 -13.25
CA LEU A 475 -8.73 17.37 -13.46
C LEU A 475 -9.37 17.20 -14.84
N SER A 476 -9.11 16.10 -15.56
CA SER A 476 -9.83 15.83 -16.81
C SER A 476 -10.24 14.37 -17.05
N GLU A 477 -9.79 13.40 -16.25
CA GLU A 477 -10.08 11.98 -16.50
C GLU A 477 -10.31 11.25 -15.18
N GLY A 478 -11.36 11.63 -14.44
CA GLY A 478 -11.96 10.70 -13.48
C GLY A 478 -12.56 9.49 -14.20
N CYS A 479 -13.44 8.74 -13.52
CA CYS A 479 -14.42 7.90 -14.22
C CYS A 479 -14.99 8.73 -15.40
N ASP A 480 -14.97 8.19 -16.63
CA ASP A 480 -15.65 8.81 -17.74
C ASP A 480 -17.13 8.93 -17.36
N VAL A 481 -17.53 10.11 -16.87
CA VAL A 481 -18.86 10.32 -16.30
C VAL A 481 -19.92 10.18 -17.39
N ASP A 482 -19.53 10.41 -18.65
CA ASP A 482 -20.40 10.21 -19.81
C ASP A 482 -20.68 8.72 -20.07
N SER A 483 -19.78 7.84 -19.61
CA SER A 483 -20.01 6.38 -19.61
C SER A 483 -21.00 5.92 -18.55
N LEU A 484 -21.26 6.73 -17.51
CA LEU A 484 -22.32 6.47 -16.54
C LEU A 484 -23.67 6.88 -17.16
N MET A 485 -24.33 5.96 -17.87
CA MET A 485 -25.66 6.21 -18.47
C MET A 485 -26.80 6.22 -17.42
N LEU A 486 -26.51 6.77 -16.23
CA LEU A 486 -27.50 7.14 -15.23
C LEU A 486 -28.42 8.23 -15.82
N SER A 487 -29.73 8.16 -15.58
CA SER A 487 -30.68 9.23 -15.97
C SER A 487 -30.64 10.46 -15.06
N TYR A 488 -29.58 10.60 -14.27
CA TYR A 488 -29.37 11.70 -13.32
C TYR A 488 -28.73 12.93 -13.97
N PRO A 489 -28.92 14.13 -13.38
CA PRO A 489 -28.18 15.33 -13.78
C PRO A 489 -26.67 15.09 -13.76
N GLN A 490 -25.94 15.70 -14.71
CA GLN A 490 -24.49 15.53 -14.85
C GLN A 490 -23.74 15.79 -13.54
N GLU A 491 -24.12 16.87 -12.84
CA GLU A 491 -23.50 17.24 -11.55
C GLU A 491 -23.58 16.10 -10.52
N LEU A 492 -24.72 15.42 -10.42
CA LEU A 492 -24.90 14.29 -9.52
C LEU A 492 -23.98 13.13 -9.88
N LYS A 493 -23.86 12.79 -11.18
CA LYS A 493 -22.96 11.74 -11.64
C LYS A 493 -21.50 12.06 -11.30
N GLU A 494 -21.09 13.32 -11.49
CA GLU A 494 -19.75 13.79 -11.15
C GLU A 494 -19.48 13.65 -9.65
N LYS A 495 -20.42 14.03 -8.78
CA LYS A 495 -20.25 13.88 -7.33
C LYS A 495 -20.15 12.42 -6.90
N ILE A 496 -20.95 11.52 -7.48
CA ILE A 496 -20.88 10.08 -7.22
C ILE A 496 -19.53 9.51 -7.67
N ALA A 497 -19.06 9.89 -8.86
CA ALA A 497 -17.75 9.48 -9.36
C ALA A 497 -16.60 9.94 -8.45
N TRP A 498 -16.64 11.18 -7.95
CA TRP A 498 -15.67 11.68 -6.98
C TRP A 498 -15.75 10.95 -5.63
N LEU A 499 -16.96 10.67 -5.15
CA LEU A 499 -17.15 9.87 -3.93
C LEU A 499 -16.52 8.47 -4.11
N ALA A 500 -16.72 7.83 -5.26
CA ALA A 500 -16.08 6.55 -5.59
C ALA A 500 -14.57 6.64 -5.56
N TYR A 501 -13.98 7.65 -6.18
CA TYR A 501 -12.54 7.90 -6.13
C TYR A 501 -11.99 7.99 -4.70
N TYR A 502 -12.67 8.72 -3.81
CA TYR A 502 -12.23 8.84 -2.42
C TYR A 502 -12.39 7.55 -1.63
N VAL A 503 -13.47 6.79 -1.86
CA VAL A 503 -13.65 5.46 -1.25
C VAL A 503 -12.52 4.50 -1.65
N VAL A 504 -12.12 4.47 -2.92
CA VAL A 504 -10.97 3.66 -3.36
C VAL A 504 -9.67 4.13 -2.70
N SER A 505 -9.44 5.45 -2.65
CA SER A 505 -8.25 6.02 -2.02
C SER A 505 -8.16 5.67 -0.53
N ILE A 506 -9.29 5.67 0.18
CA ILE A 506 -9.37 5.33 1.60
C ILE A 506 -9.03 3.85 1.84
N THR A 507 -9.55 2.98 0.98
CA THR A 507 -9.46 1.52 1.11
C THR A 507 -8.28 0.90 0.35
N HIS A 508 -7.44 1.73 -0.29
CA HIS A 508 -6.32 1.26 -1.10
C HIS A 508 -5.32 0.42 -0.30
N TYR A 509 -5.09 0.80 0.97
CA TYR A 509 -4.15 0.13 1.87
C TYR A 509 -4.83 -0.79 2.89
N THR A 510 -6.12 -1.10 2.71
CA THR A 510 -6.85 -2.01 3.59
C THR A 510 -6.24 -3.41 3.56
N LYS A 511 -6.06 -4.00 4.74
CA LYS A 511 -5.72 -5.42 4.88
C LYS A 511 -7.03 -6.21 4.86
N TRP A 512 -7.33 -6.82 3.73
CA TRP A 512 -8.54 -7.61 3.54
C TRP A 512 -8.40 -8.98 4.22
N SER A 513 -9.36 -9.33 5.05
CA SER A 513 -9.56 -10.66 5.61
C SER A 513 -10.57 -11.44 4.78
N ASP A 514 -10.91 -12.66 5.22
CA ASP A 514 -12.01 -13.44 4.63
C ASP A 514 -13.38 -12.74 4.75
N ASP A 515 -13.49 -11.71 5.60
CA ASP A 515 -14.68 -10.86 5.73
C ASP A 515 -14.44 -9.46 5.16
N SER A 516 -14.14 -9.41 3.85
CA SER A 516 -13.79 -8.17 3.16
C SER A 516 -14.88 -7.09 3.27
N PHE A 517 -16.15 -7.49 3.38
CA PHE A 517 -17.27 -6.56 3.56
C PHE A 517 -17.21 -5.84 4.91
N MET A 518 -16.89 -6.56 5.99
CA MET A 518 -16.69 -5.97 7.30
C MET A 518 -15.42 -5.11 7.33
N ASP A 519 -14.35 -5.53 6.67
CA ASP A 519 -13.10 -4.75 6.58
C ASP A 519 -13.32 -3.41 5.85
N PHE A 520 -14.14 -3.39 4.80
CA PHE A 520 -14.55 -2.17 4.12
C PHE A 520 -15.18 -1.17 5.11
N LYS A 521 -16.19 -1.62 5.88
CA LYS A 521 -16.85 -0.78 6.90
C LYS A 521 -15.86 -0.31 7.97
N LYS A 522 -15.01 -1.20 8.47
CA LYS A 522 -14.00 -0.87 9.50
C LYS A 522 -13.03 0.20 9.00
N GLU A 523 -12.59 0.13 7.75
CA GLU A 523 -11.69 1.14 7.19
C GLU A 523 -12.38 2.52 7.10
N ILE A 524 -13.63 2.57 6.64
CA ILE A 524 -14.40 3.84 6.62
C ILE A 524 -14.54 4.42 8.04
N ILE A 525 -14.90 3.61 9.03
CA ILE A 525 -15.00 4.05 10.44
C ILE A 525 -13.66 4.58 10.94
N LYS A 526 -12.57 3.85 10.68
CA LYS A 526 -11.21 4.24 11.08
C LYS A 526 -10.80 5.57 10.46
N SER A 527 -11.09 5.75 9.17
CA SER A 527 -10.88 7.01 8.45
C SER A 527 -11.68 8.17 9.02
N LEU A 528 -12.97 7.97 9.31
CA LEU A 528 -13.82 8.98 9.95
C LEU A 528 -13.32 9.37 11.35
N LYS A 529 -12.96 8.40 12.18
CA LYS A 529 -12.34 8.65 13.49
C LYS A 529 -11.08 9.49 13.35
N ALA A 530 -10.25 9.19 12.33
CA ALA A 530 -9.00 9.89 12.12
C ALA A 530 -9.22 11.36 11.77
N ILE A 531 -10.14 11.69 10.87
CA ILE A 531 -10.42 13.10 10.54
C ILE A 531 -11.13 13.84 11.68
N SER A 532 -12.07 13.21 12.39
CA SER A 532 -12.78 13.82 13.53
C SER A 532 -11.85 14.09 14.72
N GLY A 533 -10.95 13.17 15.04
CA GLY A 533 -10.02 13.29 16.17
C GLY A 533 -8.88 14.28 15.95
N ASN A 534 -8.60 14.66 14.70
CA ASN A 534 -7.46 15.51 14.35
C ASN A 534 -7.78 17.01 14.19
N ASN A 535 -9.04 17.43 14.40
CA ASN A 535 -9.47 18.83 14.28
C ASN A 535 -9.06 19.49 12.94
N ILE A 536 -9.12 18.73 11.84
CA ILE A 536 -8.77 19.19 10.48
C ILE A 536 -9.99 19.48 9.60
N LEU A 537 -11.20 19.29 10.14
CA LEU A 537 -12.47 19.49 9.47
C LEU A 537 -13.07 20.86 9.79
N SER A 538 -13.85 21.40 8.85
CA SER A 538 -14.79 22.50 9.12
C SER A 538 -15.90 22.04 10.08
N PRO A 539 -16.67 22.98 10.69
CA PRO A 539 -17.78 22.61 11.57
C PRO A 539 -18.80 21.65 10.91
N ASP A 540 -19.22 21.94 9.68
CA ASP A 540 -20.23 21.14 8.96
C ASP A 540 -19.69 19.76 8.54
N GLU A 541 -18.41 19.71 8.15
CA GLU A 541 -17.70 18.47 7.86
C GLU A 541 -17.58 17.61 9.12
N LYS A 542 -17.24 18.23 10.25
CA LYS A 542 -17.13 17.52 11.53
C LYS A 542 -18.47 16.98 12.00
N GLU A 543 -19.53 17.79 11.94
CA GLU A 543 -20.89 17.34 12.26
C GLU A 543 -21.29 16.14 11.39
N THR A 544 -21.00 16.20 10.10
CA THR A 544 -21.29 15.10 9.17
C THR A 544 -20.49 13.85 9.49
N ALA A 545 -19.18 13.98 9.71
CA ALA A 545 -18.31 12.86 10.06
C ALA A 545 -18.74 12.20 11.37
N ASP A 546 -19.05 12.99 12.40
CA ASP A 546 -19.49 12.50 13.71
C ASP A 546 -20.88 11.84 13.62
N LYS A 547 -21.78 12.39 12.80
CA LYS A 547 -23.08 11.75 12.49
C LYS A 547 -22.88 10.40 11.83
N MET A 548 -22.04 10.31 10.80
CA MET A 548 -21.72 9.03 10.14
C MET A 548 -21.12 8.02 11.11
N LEU A 549 -20.20 8.45 11.99
CA LEU A 549 -19.63 7.59 13.03
C LEU A 549 -20.69 7.03 13.95
N GLY A 550 -21.67 7.84 14.37
CA GLY A 550 -22.80 7.37 15.17
C GLY A 550 -23.61 6.28 14.46
N TYR A 551 -23.95 6.48 13.19
CA TYR A 551 -24.70 5.49 12.41
C TYR A 551 -23.91 4.20 12.13
N LEU A 552 -22.62 4.31 11.82
CA LEU A 552 -21.79 3.15 11.47
C LEU A 552 -21.33 2.35 12.70
N SER A 553 -21.21 3.00 13.86
CA SER A 553 -20.73 2.35 15.09
C SER A 553 -21.83 1.66 15.90
N THR A 554 -23.11 1.83 15.54
CA THR A 554 -24.20 1.08 16.18
C THR A 554 -24.22 -0.34 15.61
N GLU A 555 -23.85 -1.33 16.41
CA GLU A 555 -23.88 -2.73 15.96
C GLU A 555 -25.31 -3.27 15.79
N GLU A 556 -26.33 -2.73 16.46
CA GLU A 556 -27.69 -3.29 16.42
C GLU A 556 -28.80 -2.30 16.85
N ILE A 557 -29.33 -1.44 15.97
CA ILE A 557 -30.59 -0.70 16.30
C ILE A 557 -31.68 -0.78 15.22
N PHE A 558 -31.44 -1.22 13.98
CA PHE A 558 -32.52 -1.40 13.00
C PHE A 558 -33.14 -2.81 12.99
N LYS A 559 -33.56 -3.28 14.17
CA LYS A 559 -34.78 -4.10 14.28
C LYS A 559 -35.84 -3.16 14.85
N ASN A 560 -36.87 -2.85 14.06
CA ASN A 560 -38.06 -2.04 14.39
C ASN A 560 -38.13 -0.64 13.77
N LYS A 561 -38.10 -0.56 12.43
CA LYS A 561 -38.99 0.36 11.69
C LYS A 561 -39.62 -0.35 10.50
N LYS A 562 -40.47 -1.34 10.83
CA LYS A 562 -41.62 -1.72 10.02
C LYS A 562 -42.84 -1.64 10.94
N THR A 563 -43.53 -0.51 10.84
CA THR A 563 -44.96 -0.38 11.10
C THR A 563 -45.52 0.35 9.91
#